data_AF-A0A9E5QVG0-F1
#
_entry.id   AF-A0A9E5QVG0-F1
#
_cell.length_a   1.000
_cell.length_b   1.000
_cell.length_c   1.000
_cell.angle_alpha   90.00
_cell.angle_beta   90.00
_cell.angle_gamma   90.00
#
_symmetry.space_group_name_H-M   'P 1'
#
loop_
_entity.id
_entity.type
_entity.pdbx_description
1 polymer ?
#
loop_
_entity_poly.entity_id
_entity_poly.type
_entity_poly.pdbx_seq_one_letter_code
_entity_poly.pdbx_strand_id
1 'polypeptide(L)'
;MHLFCEVNRRPRWYILFLAGLLASCGETESPSPLGDYLVRVDNIRTLSVNEVRTQLKNHPAVSVNPLLIDLLATQGVRVLKLTYRTPNPEGQMIEVSGALILPEAQMPHCL
;
A
#
# COMPACT_ATOMS: atom_id res chain seq x y z
N MET A 1 -1.95 35.57 49.58
CA MET A 1 -2.97 35.15 48.59
C MET A 1 -3.11 36.25 47.55
N HIS A 2 -2.39 36.17 46.43
CA HIS A 2 -2.78 36.80 45.17
C HIS A 2 -2.16 35.95 44.07
N LEU A 3 -3.03 35.18 43.40
CA LEU A 3 -2.70 34.36 42.24
C LEU A 3 -2.23 35.27 41.11
N PHE A 4 -0.96 35.16 40.72
CA PHE A 4 -0.52 35.61 39.41
C PHE A 4 -1.03 34.59 38.40
N CYS A 5 -2.15 34.92 37.75
CA CYS A 5 -2.59 34.23 36.55
C CYS A 5 -1.70 34.73 35.41
N GLU A 6 -0.59 34.05 35.15
CA GLU A 6 0.20 34.26 33.93
C GLU A 6 -0.68 33.89 32.73
N VAL A 7 -1.19 34.90 32.04
CA VAL A 7 -1.86 34.74 30.75
C VAL A 7 -0.79 34.32 29.75
N ASN A 8 -0.60 33.00 29.63
CA ASN A 8 0.25 32.37 28.64
C ASN A 8 -0.23 32.76 27.24
N ARG A 9 0.39 33.80 26.65
CA ARG A 9 0.20 34.22 25.26
C ARG A 9 0.78 33.15 24.33
N ARG A 10 0.17 31.98 24.29
CA ARG A 10 0.47 31.00 23.24
C ARG A 10 0.01 31.58 21.91
N PRO A 11 0.83 31.49 20.85
CA PRO A 11 0.48 32.09 19.59
C PRO A 11 -0.81 31.48 19.04
N ARG A 12 -1.86 32.30 18.85
CA ARG A 12 -3.20 31.84 18.39
C ARG A 12 -3.17 31.15 17.03
N TRP A 13 -2.08 31.31 16.26
CA TRP A 13 -1.89 30.63 14.98
C TRP A 13 -1.75 29.11 15.11
N TYR A 14 -1.26 28.60 16.24
CA TYR A 14 -1.19 27.15 16.48
C TYR A 14 -2.58 26.50 16.52
N ILE A 15 -3.58 27.19 17.08
CA ILE A 15 -4.97 26.69 17.13
C ILE A 15 -5.58 26.69 15.73
N LEU A 16 -5.30 27.71 14.92
CA LEU A 16 -5.74 27.77 13.52
C LEU A 16 -5.07 26.68 12.66
N PHE A 17 -3.78 26.41 12.88
CA PHE A 17 -3.05 25.35 12.18
C PHE A 17 -3.58 23.96 12.56
N LEU A 18 -3.85 23.73 13.85
CA LEU A 18 -4.41 22.47 14.34
C LEU A 18 -5.84 22.24 13.84
N ALA A 19 -6.65 23.31 13.79
CA ALA A 19 -8.00 23.26 13.23
C ALA A 19 -8.00 22.95 11.72
N GLY A 20 -7.04 23.52 10.97
CA GLY A 20 -6.85 23.21 9.54
C GLY A 20 -6.44 21.76 9.29
N LEU A 21 -5.57 21.19 10.14
CA LEU A 21 -5.18 19.79 10.06
C LEU A 21 -6.34 18.83 10.35
N LEU A 22 -7.18 19.14 11.34
CA LEU A 22 -8.36 18.34 11.68
C LEU A 22 -9.45 18.43 10.60
N ALA A 23 -9.63 19.61 9.97
CA ALA A 23 -10.58 19.78 8.87
C ALA A 23 -10.14 19.07 7.57
N SER A 24 -8.83 18.80 7.41
CA SER A 24 -8.31 18.03 6.26
C SER A 24 -8.46 16.52 6.43
N CYS A 25 -8.77 16.04 7.64
CA CYS A 25 -9.16 14.65 7.88
C CYS A 25 -10.67 14.51 7.66
N GLY A 26 -11.11 14.75 6.43
CA GLY A 26 -12.43 14.31 6.00
C GLY A 26 -12.42 12.80 5.89
N GLU A 27 -13.54 12.15 6.23
CA GLU A 27 -13.75 10.76 5.90
C GLU A 27 -13.48 10.60 4.40
N THR A 28 -12.34 9.97 4.07
CA THR A 28 -12.15 9.44 2.74
C THR A 28 -13.21 8.39 2.59
N GLU A 29 -14.34 8.76 1.98
CA GLU A 29 -15.30 7.83 1.42
C GLU A 29 -14.47 6.87 0.57
N SER A 30 -14.11 5.74 1.16
CA SER A 30 -13.44 4.68 0.42
C SER A 30 -14.46 4.32 -0.65
N PRO A 31 -14.12 4.49 -1.95
CA PRO A 31 -15.09 4.27 -3.01
C PRO A 31 -15.65 2.87 -2.81
N SER A 32 -16.93 2.79 -2.43
CA SER A 32 -17.59 1.50 -2.28
C SER A 32 -17.57 0.88 -3.67
N PRO A 33 -17.00 -0.32 -3.84
CA PRO A 33 -16.92 -0.93 -5.15
C PRO A 33 -18.34 -1.04 -5.71
N LEU A 34 -18.57 -0.46 -6.89
CA LEU A 34 -19.85 -0.47 -7.58
C LEU A 34 -20.13 -1.87 -8.19
N GLY A 35 -20.04 -2.93 -7.39
CA GLY A 35 -20.35 -4.31 -7.78
C GLY A 35 -19.28 -5.36 -7.46
N ASP A 36 -19.71 -6.62 -7.48
CA ASP A 36 -18.87 -7.81 -7.32
C ASP A 36 -18.10 -8.11 -8.63
N TYR A 37 -17.17 -7.25 -9.00
CA TYR A 37 -16.29 -7.47 -10.16
C TYR A 37 -15.24 -8.54 -9.89
N LEU A 38 -14.82 -8.66 -8.63
CA LEU A 38 -13.82 -9.63 -8.19
C LEU A 38 -14.50 -10.94 -7.81
N VAL A 39 -14.28 -11.97 -8.62
CA VAL A 39 -14.89 -13.29 -8.44
C VAL A 39 -14.07 -14.14 -7.49
N ARG A 40 -12.74 -14.11 -7.64
CA ARG A 40 -11.83 -14.93 -6.85
C ARG A 40 -10.46 -14.29 -6.71
N VAL A 41 -9.84 -14.49 -5.55
CA VAL A 41 -8.45 -14.17 -5.26
C VAL A 41 -7.76 -15.44 -4.77
N ASP A 42 -6.76 -15.91 -5.50
CA ASP A 42 -5.95 -17.05 -5.11
C ASP A 42 -4.51 -16.60 -4.84
N ASN A 43 -3.94 -17.01 -3.70
CA ASN A 43 -2.50 -16.84 -3.48
C ASN A 43 -1.75 -17.91 -4.28
N ILE A 44 -1.01 -17.49 -5.30
CA ILE A 44 -0.22 -18.41 -6.13
C ILE A 44 1.10 -18.72 -5.44
N ARG A 45 1.79 -17.67 -4.98
CA ARG A 45 3.13 -17.79 -4.44
C ARG A 45 3.45 -16.61 -3.54
N THR A 46 4.15 -16.89 -2.45
CA THR A 46 4.80 -15.88 -1.62
C THR A 46 6.31 -16.14 -1.69
N LEU A 47 7.09 -15.10 -1.93
CA LEU A 47 8.53 -15.13 -2.01
C LEU A 47 9.09 -14.27 -0.89
N SER A 48 9.89 -14.88 -0.03
CA SER A 48 10.66 -14.15 0.98
C SER A 48 11.72 -13.24 0.32
N VAL A 49 12.18 -12.23 1.06
CA VAL A 49 13.28 -11.35 0.63
C VAL A 49 14.49 -12.14 0.13
N ASN A 50 14.85 -13.23 0.81
CA ASN A 50 16.01 -14.05 0.47
C ASN A 50 15.82 -14.80 -0.85
N GLU A 51 14.62 -15.27 -1.13
CA GLU A 51 14.30 -15.92 -2.41
C GLU A 51 14.32 -14.89 -3.54
N VAL A 52 13.75 -13.70 -3.34
CA VAL A 52 13.82 -12.60 -4.32
C VAL A 52 15.28 -12.24 -4.62
N ARG A 53 16.12 -12.08 -3.59
CA ARG A 53 17.56 -11.82 -3.75
C ARG A 53 18.24 -12.93 -4.54
N THR A 54 17.94 -14.18 -4.24
CA THR A 54 18.51 -15.33 -4.95
C THR A 54 18.11 -15.31 -6.43
N GLN A 55 16.85 -15.01 -6.73
CA GLN A 55 16.40 -14.92 -8.12
C GLN A 55 17.04 -13.75 -8.88
N LEU A 56 17.21 -12.59 -8.23
CA LEU A 56 17.88 -11.43 -8.83
C LEU A 56 19.38 -11.66 -9.03
N LYS A 57 20.07 -12.33 -8.10
CA LYS A 57 21.48 -12.72 -8.24
C LYS A 57 21.72 -13.61 -9.45
N ASN A 58 20.76 -14.46 -9.78
CA ASN A 58 20.83 -15.35 -10.93
C ASN A 58 20.34 -14.68 -12.22
N HIS A 59 19.81 -13.46 -12.16
CA HIS A 59 19.31 -12.74 -13.33
C HIS A 59 20.45 -11.98 -14.03
N PRO A 60 20.74 -12.26 -15.32
CA PRO A 60 21.92 -11.73 -16.02
C PRO A 60 21.94 -10.20 -16.15
N ALA A 61 20.77 -9.54 -16.11
CA ALA A 61 20.69 -8.08 -16.16
C ALA A 61 21.01 -7.38 -14.82
N VAL A 62 20.95 -8.11 -13.70
CA VAL A 62 21.06 -7.53 -12.34
C VAL A 62 22.27 -8.08 -11.59
N SER A 63 22.75 -9.27 -11.95
CA SER A 63 23.91 -9.95 -11.36
C SER A 63 25.22 -9.15 -11.45
N VAL A 64 25.28 -8.16 -12.34
CA VAL A 64 26.47 -7.33 -12.59
C VAL A 64 26.74 -6.32 -11.46
N ASN A 65 25.73 -5.96 -10.66
CA ASN A 65 25.90 -5.00 -9.57
C ASN A 65 25.18 -5.44 -8.28
N PRO A 66 25.93 -5.87 -7.25
CA PRO A 66 25.34 -6.32 -5.99
C PRO A 66 24.57 -5.22 -5.25
N LEU A 67 24.92 -3.94 -5.43
CA LEU A 67 24.20 -2.83 -4.81
C LEU A 67 22.78 -2.65 -5.38
N LEU A 68 22.57 -2.98 -6.65
CA LEU A 68 21.24 -2.96 -7.28
C LEU A 68 20.34 -4.06 -6.69
N ILE A 69 20.90 -5.20 -6.34
CA ILE A 69 20.16 -6.32 -5.73
C ILE A 69 19.66 -5.91 -4.34
N ASP A 70 20.51 -5.28 -3.53
CA ASP A 70 20.13 -4.83 -2.19
C ASP A 70 19.11 -3.69 -2.22
N LEU A 71 19.16 -2.82 -3.23
CA LEU A 71 18.16 -1.76 -3.44
C LEU A 71 16.79 -2.31 -3.89
N LEU A 72 16.79 -3.31 -4.78
CA LEU A 72 15.56 -3.85 -5.39
C LEU A 72 14.88 -4.91 -4.52
N ALA A 73 15.62 -5.68 -3.74
CA ALA A 73 15.10 -6.73 -2.88
C ALA A 73 15.18 -6.35 -1.40
N THR A 74 14.43 -5.30 -1.06
CA THR A 74 14.21 -4.83 0.31
C THR A 74 13.06 -5.56 1.00
N GLN A 75 12.11 -6.10 0.23
CA GLN A 75 10.89 -6.74 0.72
C GLN A 75 10.62 -8.07 0.01
N GLY A 76 9.89 -8.95 0.69
CA GLY A 76 9.30 -10.13 0.05
C GLY A 76 8.20 -9.70 -0.90
N VAL A 77 7.70 -10.63 -1.72
CA VAL A 77 6.58 -10.36 -2.63
C VAL A 77 5.55 -11.47 -2.54
N ARG A 78 4.27 -11.09 -2.61
CA ARG A 78 3.14 -11.99 -2.69
C ARG A 78 2.49 -11.85 -4.07
N VAL A 79 2.36 -12.97 -4.77
CA VAL A 79 1.76 -13.06 -6.10
C VAL A 79 0.36 -13.66 -5.96
N LEU A 80 -0.63 -12.87 -6.34
CA LEU A 80 -2.04 -13.25 -6.31
C LEU A 80 -2.57 -13.40 -7.73
N LYS A 81 -3.42 -14.41 -7.95
CA LYS A 81 -4.26 -14.50 -9.14
C LYS A 81 -5.59 -13.87 -8.83
N LEU A 82 -5.99 -12.88 -9.62
CA LEU A 82 -7.31 -12.28 -9.56
C LEU A 82 -8.12 -12.83 -10.71
N THR A 83 -9.30 -13.38 -10.43
CA THR A 83 -10.31 -13.64 -11.45
C THR A 83 -11.40 -12.60 -11.31
N TYR A 84 -11.64 -11.85 -12.38
CA TYR A 84 -12.60 -10.74 -12.38
C TYR A 84 -13.48 -10.77 -13.63
N ARG A 85 -14.66 -10.18 -13.52
CA ARG A 85 -15.62 -10.04 -14.62
C ARG A 85 -15.45 -8.70 -15.33
N THR A 86 -15.30 -8.74 -16.64
CA THR A 86 -15.16 -7.54 -17.49
C THR A 86 -15.94 -7.72 -18.78
N PRO A 87 -16.52 -6.66 -19.37
CA PRO A 87 -17.09 -6.75 -20.71
C PRO A 87 -15.99 -6.98 -21.76
N ASN A 88 -16.29 -7.77 -22.78
CA ASN A 88 -15.52 -7.85 -24.01
C ASN A 88 -15.86 -6.66 -24.94
N PRO A 89 -15.18 -6.49 -26.10
CA PRO A 89 -15.48 -5.43 -27.06
C PRO A 89 -16.92 -5.44 -27.57
N GLU A 90 -17.58 -6.60 -27.56
CA GLU A 90 -18.98 -6.80 -27.95
C GLU A 90 -19.98 -6.51 -26.80
N GLY A 91 -19.52 -6.13 -25.62
CA GLY A 91 -20.35 -5.79 -24.45
C GLY A 91 -20.83 -7.00 -23.63
N GLN A 92 -20.36 -8.21 -23.92
CA GLN A 92 -20.67 -9.42 -23.17
C GLN A 92 -19.74 -9.56 -21.95
N MET A 93 -20.31 -9.86 -20.78
CA MET A 93 -19.53 -10.08 -19.56
C MET A 93 -18.77 -11.42 -19.63
N ILE A 94 -17.44 -11.35 -19.52
CA ILE A 94 -16.54 -12.50 -19.51
C ILE A 94 -15.70 -12.52 -18.23
N GLU A 95 -15.23 -13.70 -17.82
CA GLU A 95 -14.28 -13.86 -16.72
C GLU A 95 -12.84 -13.88 -17.25
N VAL A 96 -12.01 -13.02 -16.70
CA VAL A 96 -10.59 -12.87 -17.06
C VAL A 96 -9.74 -13.05 -15.82
N SER A 97 -8.52 -13.58 -16.01
CA SER A 97 -7.54 -13.73 -14.94
C SER A 97 -6.38 -12.75 -15.11
N GLY A 98 -5.98 -12.10 -14.03
CA GLY A 98 -4.79 -11.24 -13.95
C GLY A 98 -3.87 -11.66 -12.80
N ALA A 99 -2.61 -11.25 -12.87
CA ALA A 99 -1.65 -11.40 -11.78
C ALA A 99 -1.49 -10.07 -11.05
N LEU A 100 -1.54 -10.11 -9.73
CA LEU A 100 -1.26 -8.98 -8.85
C LEU A 100 -0.03 -9.31 -8.00
N ILE A 101 1.02 -8.52 -8.14
CA ILE A 101 2.26 -8.67 -7.37
C ILE A 101 2.28 -7.56 -6.33
N LEU A 102 2.27 -7.94 -5.06
CA LEU A 102 2.27 -7.02 -3.93
C LEU A 102 3.56 -7.17 -3.13
N PRO A 103 4.16 -6.07 -2.64
CA PRO A 103 5.16 -6.17 -1.61
C PRO A 103 4.56 -6.86 -0.38
N GLU A 104 5.31 -7.79 0.20
CA GLU A 104 5.00 -8.36 1.50
C GLU A 104 5.35 -7.29 2.53
N ALA A 105 4.42 -6.36 2.75
CA ALA A 105 4.55 -5.39 3.82
C ALA A 105 4.57 -6.16 5.14
N GLN A 106 5.65 -6.04 5.91
CA GLN A 106 5.58 -6.26 7.34
C GLN A 106 4.64 -5.18 7.85
N MET A 107 3.35 -5.53 8.01
CA MET A 107 2.44 -4.65 8.73
C MET A 107 3.07 -4.46 10.11
N PRO A 108 3.44 -3.24 10.53
CA PRO A 108 3.73 -3.05 11.94
C PRO A 108 2.47 -3.51 12.68
N HIS A 109 2.64 -4.50 13.55
CA HIS A 109 1.61 -4.85 14.52
C HIS A 109 1.22 -3.55 15.21
N CYS A 110 0.04 -3.02 14.88
CA CYS A 110 -0.54 -1.94 15.66
C CYS A 110 -0.92 -2.59 16.99
N LEU A 111 -0.06 -2.40 18.00
CA LEU A 111 -0.35 -2.67 19.40
C LEU A 111 -1.24 -1.56 19.96
#